data_AF-A0A8X7V787-F1
#
_entry.id   AF-A0A8X7V787-F1
#
_cell.length_a   1.000
_cell.length_b   1.000
_cell.length_c   1.000
_cell.angle_alpha   90.00
_cell.angle_beta   90.00
_cell.angle_gamma   90.00
#
_symmetry.space_group_name_H-M   'P 1'
#
loop_
_entity.id
_entity.type
_entity.pdbx_description
1 polymer ?
#
loop_
_entity_poly.entity_id
_entity_poly.type
_entity_poly.pdbx_seq_one_letter_code
_entity_poly.pdbx_strand_id
1 'polypeptide(L)'
;MREGKSPTEMELELMVEARSKLAEMCQEFTPNDIIGGDGVRGVIEDLGLNCKDQSLGFISPKITISEMCLLAKERWKKQNTF
;
A
#
# COMPACT_ATOMS: atom_id res chain seq x y z
N MET A 1 19.94 -23.10 21.82
CA MET A 1 19.51 -22.81 20.44
C MET A 1 20.63 -23.24 19.50
N ARG A 2 20.32 -23.86 18.34
CA ARG A 2 21.35 -24.44 17.46
C ARG A 2 22.29 -23.34 16.97
N GLU A 3 23.54 -23.40 17.39
CA GLU A 3 24.60 -22.39 17.25
C GLU A 3 24.97 -22.09 15.78
N GLY A 4 24.04 -21.57 14.97
CA GLY A 4 24.24 -21.33 13.54
C GLY A 4 24.24 -22.59 12.66
N LYS A 5 23.91 -23.76 13.20
CA LYS A 5 23.78 -25.00 12.41
C LYS A 5 22.52 -24.95 11.55
N SER A 6 22.65 -25.36 10.29
CA SER A 6 21.52 -25.47 9.37
C SER A 6 20.45 -26.43 9.92
N PRO A 7 19.16 -26.14 9.72
CA PRO A 7 18.09 -27.05 10.12
C PRO A 7 18.28 -28.43 9.48
N THR A 8 17.97 -29.48 10.24
CA THR A 8 17.91 -30.85 9.72
C THR A 8 16.67 -31.05 8.85
N GLU A 9 16.67 -32.07 7.97
CA GLU A 9 15.53 -32.37 7.10
C GLU A 9 14.22 -32.52 7.89
N MET A 10 14.25 -33.27 8.98
CA MET A 10 13.10 -33.41 9.89
C MET A 10 12.60 -32.07 10.44
N GLU A 11 13.50 -31.14 10.75
CA GLU A 11 13.11 -29.80 11.23
C GLU A 11 12.49 -28.95 10.12
N LEU A 12 12.97 -29.10 8.88
CA LEU A 12 12.37 -28.44 7.73
C LEU A 12 10.97 -28.98 7.46
N GLU A 13 10.78 -30.29 7.49
CA GLU A 13 9.46 -30.92 7.37
C GLU A 13 8.51 -30.43 8.47
N LEU A 14 8.97 -30.38 9.72
CA LEU A 14 8.20 -29.87 10.85
C LEU A 14 7.84 -28.38 10.66
N MET A 15 8.78 -27.56 10.15
CA MET A 15 8.51 -26.15 9.84
C MET A 15 7.48 -26.00 8.73
N VAL A 16 7.50 -26.86 7.72
CA VAL A 16 6.51 -26.86 6.64
C VAL A 16 5.13 -27.21 7.19
N GLU A 17 5.01 -28.26 8.00
CA GLU A 17 3.75 -28.64 8.66
C GLU A 17 3.21 -27.51 9.54
N ALA A 18 4.06 -26.94 10.40
CA ALA A 18 3.68 -25.84 11.28
C ALA A 18 3.19 -24.62 10.50
N ARG A 19 3.87 -24.27 9.39
CA ARG A 19 3.45 -23.18 8.50
C ARG A 19 2.11 -23.45 7.83
N SER A 20 1.90 -24.67 7.32
CA SER A 20 0.62 -25.05 6.69
C SER A 20 -0.53 -24.96 7.69
N LYS A 21 -0.33 -25.48 8.90
CA LYS A 21 -1.35 -25.45 9.95
C LYS A 21 -1.68 -24.03 10.41
N LEU A 22 -0.67 -23.17 10.52
CA LEU A 22 -0.88 -21.75 10.82
C LEU A 22 -1.68 -21.07 9.71
N ALA A 23 -1.38 -21.36 8.43
CA ALA A 23 -2.09 -20.78 7.31
C ALA A 23 -3.58 -21.18 7.29
N GLU A 24 -3.90 -22.43 7.61
CA GLU A 24 -5.28 -22.90 7.77
C GLU A 24 -6.01 -22.14 8.89
N MET A 25 -5.38 -22.02 10.07
CA MET A 25 -5.98 -21.29 11.19
C MET A 25 -6.25 -19.82 10.83
N CYS A 26 -5.33 -19.17 10.12
CA CYS A 26 -5.50 -17.78 9.68
C CYS A 26 -6.64 -17.57 8.68
N GLN A 27 -7.21 -18.62 8.07
CA GLN A 27 -8.40 -18.46 7.22
C GLN A 27 -9.65 -18.08 8.02
N GLU A 28 -9.68 -18.39 9.32
CA GLU A 28 -10.82 -18.12 10.21
C GLU A 28 -10.79 -16.71 10.81
N PHE A 29 -9.67 -15.99 10.68
CA PHE A 29 -9.47 -14.67 11.26
C PHE A 29 -9.42 -13.59 10.17
N THR A 30 -10.05 -12.46 10.43
CA THR A 30 -9.80 -11.26 9.63
C THR A 30 -8.49 -10.60 10.07
N PRO A 31 -7.83 -9.82 9.21
CA PRO A 31 -6.61 -9.10 9.60
C PRO A 31 -6.78 -8.23 10.85
N ASN A 32 -7.98 -7.72 11.12
CA ASN A 32 -8.29 -6.92 12.31
C ASN A 32 -8.40 -7.74 13.60
N ASP A 33 -8.65 -9.06 13.50
CA ASP A 33 -8.70 -9.96 14.66
C ASP A 33 -7.28 -10.35 15.13
N ILE A 34 -6.31 -10.29 14.20
CA ILE A 34 -4.90 -10.63 14.46
C ILE A 34 -4.09 -9.36 14.79
N ILE A 35 -4.34 -8.28 14.06
CA ILE A 35 -3.63 -7.02 14.20
C ILE A 35 -4.57 -6.03 14.87
N GLY A 36 -4.26 -5.66 16.12
CA GLY A 36 -4.97 -4.58 16.79
C GLY A 36 -4.93 -3.31 15.96
N GLY A 37 -6.09 -2.66 15.75
CA GLY A 37 -6.21 -1.50 14.88
C GLY A 37 -5.21 -0.36 15.19
N ASP A 38 -4.80 -0.23 16.45
CA ASP A 38 -3.79 0.73 16.89
C ASP A 38 -2.39 0.42 16.33
N GLY A 39 -2.04 -0.87 16.15
CA GLY A 39 -0.78 -1.28 15.56
C GLY A 39 -0.70 -0.96 14.06
N VAL A 40 -1.80 -1.17 13.33
CA VAL A 40 -1.90 -0.77 11.91
C VAL A 40 -1.78 0.74 11.79
N ARG A 41 -2.47 1.48 12.67
CA ARG A 41 -2.43 2.95 12.70
C ARG A 41 -1.03 3.48 12.98
N GLY A 42 -0.32 2.89 13.94
CA GLY A 42 1.07 3.23 14.25
C GLY A 42 2.01 3.02 13.06
N VAL A 43 1.92 1.87 12.38
CA VAL A 43 2.74 1.59 11.18
C VAL A 43 2.42 2.55 10.03
N ILE A 44 1.16 2.93 9.85
CA ILE A 44 0.76 3.94 8.85
C ILE A 44 1.39 5.30 9.18
N GLU A 45 1.41 5.69 10.46
CA GLU A 45 2.02 6.94 10.93
C GLU A 45 3.55 6.90 10.76
N ASP A 46 4.21 5.83 11.21
CA ASP A 46 5.67 5.64 11.14
C ASP A 46 6.20 5.63 9.69
N LEU A 47 5.44 5.04 8.76
CA LEU A 47 5.78 5.00 7.34
C LEU A 47 5.32 6.24 6.57
N GLY A 48 4.64 7.20 7.21
CA GLY A 48 4.13 8.40 6.55
C GLY A 48 3.07 8.09 5.47
N LEU A 49 2.39 6.95 5.57
CA LEU A 49 1.37 6.51 4.62
C LEU A 49 0.00 7.19 4.84
N ASN A 50 -0.04 8.17 5.74
CA ASN A 50 -1.26 8.94 5.96
C ASN A 50 -1.61 9.71 4.65
N CYS A 51 -2.82 9.50 4.14
CA CYS A 51 -3.28 10.14 2.90
C CYS A 51 -3.51 11.65 3.05
N LYS A 52 -3.42 12.19 4.26
CA LYS A 52 -3.65 13.62 4.53
C LYS A 52 -2.41 14.46 4.19
N ASP A 53 -1.22 13.88 4.32
CA ASP A 53 0.06 14.51 3.97
C ASP A 53 0.56 14.13 2.56
N GLN A 54 -0.09 13.18 1.89
CA GLN A 54 0.13 12.87 0.46
C GLN A 54 -0.46 13.92 -0.49
N SER A 55 -0.52 15.20 -0.10
CA SER A 55 -0.63 16.26 -1.10
C SER A 55 0.72 16.38 -1.83
N LEU A 56 1.02 15.41 -2.69
CA LEU A 56 2.15 15.42 -3.61
C LEU A 56 1.94 16.51 -4.65
N GLY A 57 2.08 17.78 -4.26
CA GLY A 57 2.28 18.96 -5.10
C GLY A 57 1.24 19.27 -6.20
N PHE A 58 0.32 18.36 -6.50
CA PHE A 58 -0.66 18.48 -7.54
C PHE A 58 -1.96 18.95 -6.93
N ILE A 59 -2.01 20.26 -6.70
CA ILE A 59 -3.27 20.95 -6.59
C ILE A 59 -3.87 20.93 -8.00
N SER A 60 -4.69 19.92 -8.29
CA SER A 60 -5.55 19.94 -9.47
C SER A 60 -6.26 21.29 -9.50
N PRO A 61 -6.13 22.09 -10.56
CA PRO A 61 -6.91 23.31 -10.70
C PRO A 61 -8.38 22.94 -10.49
N LYS A 62 -9.11 23.73 -9.70
CA LYS A 62 -10.57 23.55 -9.47
C LYS A 62 -11.34 23.94 -10.73
N ILE A 63 -11.07 23.25 -11.83
CA ILE A 63 -11.71 23.44 -13.12
C ILE A 63 -12.28 22.10 -13.55
N THR A 64 -13.45 22.16 -14.17
CA THR A 64 -14.11 21.03 -14.80
C THR A 64 -13.33 20.59 -16.04
N ILE A 65 -13.54 19.33 -16.46
CA ILE A 65 -12.95 18.80 -17.70
C ILE A 65 -13.34 19.68 -18.91
N SER A 66 -14.58 20.19 -18.94
CA SER A 66 -15.05 21.11 -19.97
C SER A 66 -14.26 22.41 -20.01
N GLU A 67 -13.99 23.03 -18.86
CA GLU A 67 -13.20 24.27 -18.77
C GLU A 67 -11.75 24.03 -19.20
N MET A 68 -11.16 22.90 -18.81
CA MET A 68 -9.81 22.53 -19.22
C MET A 68 -9.70 22.34 -20.75
N CYS A 69 -10.71 21.71 -21.37
CA CYS A 69 -10.78 21.58 -22.83
C CYS A 69 -10.91 22.93 -23.54
N LEU A 70 -11.67 23.88 -22.99
CA LEU A 70 -11.79 25.22 -23.56
C LEU A 70 -10.46 25.98 -23.49
N LEU A 71 -9.79 25.96 -22.34
CA LEU A 71 -8.47 26.58 -22.17
C LEU A 71 -7.43 25.98 -23.13
N ALA A 72 -7.43 24.66 -23.33
CA ALA A 72 -6.54 24.00 -24.27
C ALA A 72 -6.80 24.47 -25.72
N LYS A 73 -8.06 24.60 -26.12
CA LYS A 73 -8.44 25.11 -27.45
C LYS A 73 -8.01 26.56 -27.66
N GLU A 74 -8.19 27.43 -26.67
CA GLU A 74 -7.77 28.83 -26.76
C GLU A 74 -6.24 28.98 -26.82
N ARG A 75 -5.50 28.21 -26.01
CA ARG A 75 -4.03 28.17 -26.06
C ARG A 75 -3.54 27.73 -27.44
N TRP A 76 -4.13 26.68 -28.00
CA TRP A 76 -3.78 26.18 -29.33
C TRP A 76 -4.03 27.22 -30.41
N LYS A 77 -5.18 27.92 -30.36
CA LYS A 77 -5.49 29.01 -31.29
C LYS A 77 -4.46 30.14 -31.20
N LYS A 78 -4.13 30.59 -29.99
CA LYS A 78 -3.14 31.67 -29.77
C LYS A 78 -1.72 31.30 -30.25
N GLN A 79 -1.33 30.03 -30.12
CA GLN A 79 -0.03 29.54 -30.62
C GLN A 79 0.00 29.31 -32.13
N ASN A 80 -1.14 29.02 -32.76
CA ASN A 80 -1.24 28.76 -34.20
C ASN A 80 -1.82 29.93 -35.00
N THR A 81 -1.91 31.12 -34.39
CA THR A 81 -2.14 32.37 -35.10
C THR A 81 -0.79 33.03 -35.36
N PHE A 82 -0.37 33.08 -36.64
CA PHE A 82 0.60 34.04 -37.16
C PHE A 82 -0.04 35.43 -37.23
#